data_AF-A0A431W0L5-F1
#
_entry.id   AF-A0A431W0L5-F1
#
_cell.length_a   1.000
_cell.length_b   1.000
_cell.length_c   1.000
_cell.angle_alpha   90.00
_cell.angle_beta   90.00
_cell.angle_gamma   90.00
#
_symmetry.space_group_name_H-M   'P 1'
#
loop_
_entity.id
_entity.type
_entity.pdbx_description
1 polymer ?
#
loop_
_entity_poly.entity_id
_entity_poly.type
_entity_poly.pdbx_seq_one_letter_code
_entity_poly.pdbx_strand_id
1 'polypeptide(L)'
;MPHSPIRRRARARALYAACKPSGRSVEATRRQLSYAAWAARTEGDWATYREIMRSLAELRDRSKADGWKPTTDEARRVRRETPRTPPVVLEREAAQRVEHDERRQRPLDPEKAARNLIRWRAEAVCEALWGVAWGTREWEHIPTRPITANVYVSDGQTTASVQTPQRLTVRVPGLHQLGIEAHHLRIYRAEYDALLEGWGVPQQRSLQAARLKLNDSKAAETLYAAALRSLPQPELALAWADYLSGSRLGAVFQLDPRRGEVRLAARRSTALRECALQLGGLAEVCPPVT
;
A
#
# COMPACT_ATOMS: atom_id res chain seq x y z
N MET A 1 -4.06 -18.50 -3.32
CA MET A 1 -5.18 -19.28 -3.85
C MET A 1 -5.22 -20.64 -3.16
N PRO A 2 -6.27 -20.98 -2.41
CA PRO A 2 -6.37 -22.31 -1.80
C PRO A 2 -6.44 -23.37 -2.91
N HIS A 3 -5.51 -24.32 -2.92
CA HIS A 3 -5.54 -25.43 -3.87
C HIS A 3 -6.80 -26.25 -3.63
N SER A 4 -7.65 -26.40 -4.66
CA SER A 4 -8.84 -27.27 -4.62
C SER A 4 -8.49 -28.66 -4.05
N PRO A 5 -9.33 -29.24 -3.17
CA PRO A 5 -9.17 -30.59 -2.61
C PRO A 5 -8.77 -31.65 -3.65
N ILE A 6 -9.34 -31.55 -4.86
CA ILE A 6 -9.08 -32.46 -5.98
C ILE A 6 -7.60 -32.40 -6.42
N ARG A 7 -7.05 -31.18 -6.54
CA ARG A 7 -5.64 -30.99 -6.91
C ARG A 7 -4.69 -31.49 -5.83
N ARG A 8 -5.07 -31.38 -4.55
CA ARG A 8 -4.26 -31.89 -3.43
C ARG A 8 -4.20 -33.42 -3.42
N ARG A 9 -5.32 -34.09 -3.67
CA ARG A 9 -5.38 -35.57 -3.83
C ARG A 9 -4.54 -36.04 -5.02
N ALA A 10 -4.69 -35.39 -6.17
CA ALA A 10 -3.90 -35.72 -7.36
C ALA A 10 -2.39 -35.55 -7.11
N ARG A 11 -2.00 -34.49 -6.40
CA ARG A 11 -0.61 -34.25 -6.01
C ARG A 11 -0.07 -35.32 -5.06
N ALA A 12 -0.85 -35.75 -4.06
CA ALA A 12 -0.43 -36.81 -3.14
C ALA A 12 -0.15 -38.14 -3.87
N ARG A 13 -1.04 -38.53 -4.81
CA ARG A 13 -0.83 -39.71 -5.67
C ARG A 13 0.40 -39.55 -6.57
N ALA A 14 0.60 -38.37 -7.15
CA ALA A 14 1.78 -38.08 -7.97
C ALA A 14 3.09 -38.16 -7.17
N LEU A 15 3.11 -37.69 -5.92
CA LEU A 15 4.26 -37.79 -5.02
C LEU A 15 4.61 -39.24 -4.68
N TYR A 16 3.59 -40.07 -4.46
CA TYR A 16 3.79 -41.51 -4.28
C TYR A 16 4.32 -42.18 -5.57
N ALA A 17 3.70 -41.92 -6.71
CA ALA A 17 4.07 -42.50 -8.00
C ALA A 17 5.51 -42.12 -8.43
N ALA A 18 5.95 -40.89 -8.13
CA ALA A 18 7.29 -40.40 -8.44
C ALA A 18 8.38 -40.92 -7.47
N CYS A 19 8.02 -41.69 -6.44
CA CYS A 19 8.98 -42.19 -5.46
C CYS A 19 9.91 -43.24 -6.08
N LYS A 20 11.23 -42.97 -6.02
CA LYS A 20 12.27 -43.92 -6.44
C LYS A 20 12.54 -44.95 -5.32
N PRO A 21 12.97 -46.18 -5.65
CA PRO A 21 13.30 -47.22 -4.68
C PRO A 21 14.68 -46.95 -4.02
N SER A 22 14.80 -45.81 -3.34
CA SER A 22 15.98 -45.47 -2.54
C SER A 22 15.54 -44.93 -1.19
N GLY A 23 16.30 -45.24 -0.13
CA GLY A 23 15.93 -44.83 1.24
C GLY A 23 15.71 -43.33 1.39
N ARG A 24 16.55 -42.51 0.72
CA ARG A 24 16.40 -41.05 0.68
C ARG A 24 15.11 -40.62 -0.01
N SER A 25 14.75 -41.23 -1.13
CA SER A 25 13.52 -40.90 -1.85
C SER A 25 12.28 -41.32 -1.06
N VAL A 26 12.29 -42.52 -0.47
CA VAL A 26 11.18 -43.03 0.35
C VAL A 26 10.93 -42.12 1.56
N GLU A 27 11.97 -41.73 2.28
CA GLU A 27 11.82 -40.87 3.46
C GLU A 27 11.42 -39.43 3.09
N ALA A 28 11.93 -38.88 1.98
CA ALA A 28 11.51 -37.58 1.47
C ALA A 28 10.02 -37.57 1.07
N THR A 29 9.58 -38.58 0.30
CA THR A 29 8.18 -38.75 -0.09
C THR A 29 7.28 -38.95 1.15
N ARG A 30 7.71 -39.77 2.11
CA ARG A 30 7.00 -39.97 3.37
C ARG A 30 6.78 -38.66 4.12
N ARG A 31 7.81 -37.81 4.25
CA ARG A 31 7.68 -36.49 4.90
C ARG A 31 6.68 -35.60 4.19
N GLN A 32 6.77 -35.50 2.86
CA GLN A 32 5.87 -34.67 2.08
C GLN A 32 4.41 -35.13 2.22
N LEU A 33 4.18 -36.45 2.21
CA LEU A 33 2.86 -37.02 2.47
C LEU A 33 2.41 -36.78 3.92
N SER A 34 3.28 -36.91 4.93
CA SER A 34 2.93 -36.60 6.33
C SER A 34 2.56 -35.13 6.54
N TYR A 35 3.28 -34.18 5.94
CA TYR A 35 2.92 -32.77 5.98
C TYR A 35 1.59 -32.49 5.28
N ALA A 36 1.36 -33.11 4.12
CA ALA A 36 0.09 -32.97 3.40
C ALA A 36 -1.08 -33.56 4.19
N ALA A 37 -0.88 -34.69 4.89
CA ALA A 37 -1.88 -35.31 5.75
C ALA A 37 -2.24 -34.38 6.92
N TRP A 38 -1.23 -33.81 7.59
CA TRP A 38 -1.45 -32.87 8.68
C TRP A 38 -2.26 -31.66 8.21
N ALA A 39 -1.88 -31.04 7.08
CA ALA A 39 -2.61 -29.90 6.53
C ALA A 39 -4.07 -30.24 6.15
N ALA A 40 -4.30 -31.42 5.56
CA ALA A 40 -5.67 -31.86 5.23
C ALA A 40 -6.52 -32.09 6.49
N ARG A 41 -5.92 -32.61 7.57
CA ARG A 41 -6.60 -32.80 8.86
C ARG A 41 -6.95 -31.46 9.52
N THR A 42 -6.04 -30.50 9.53
CA THR A 42 -6.29 -29.17 10.12
C THR A 42 -7.37 -28.39 9.38
N GLU A 43 -7.50 -28.61 8.07
CA GLU A 43 -8.53 -27.97 7.24
C GLU A 43 -9.88 -28.73 7.24
N GLY A 44 -10.00 -29.85 7.97
CA GLY A 44 -11.22 -30.67 8.01
C GLY A 44 -11.51 -31.48 6.74
N ASP A 45 -10.57 -31.56 5.78
CA ASP A 45 -10.71 -32.35 4.55
C ASP A 45 -10.36 -33.83 4.78
N TRP A 46 -11.26 -34.52 5.48
CA TRP A 46 -11.11 -35.92 5.86
C TRP A 46 -10.98 -36.88 4.67
N ALA A 47 -11.52 -36.51 3.51
CA ALA A 47 -11.40 -37.32 2.30
C ALA A 47 -9.99 -37.24 1.70
N THR A 48 -9.38 -36.05 1.65
CA THR A 48 -7.97 -35.90 1.27
C THR A 48 -7.03 -36.52 2.29
N TYR A 49 -7.30 -36.36 3.59
CA TYR A 49 -6.52 -37.01 4.65
C TYR A 49 -6.49 -38.54 4.50
N ARG A 50 -7.64 -39.19 4.32
CA ARG A 50 -7.73 -40.65 4.14
C ARG A 50 -6.94 -41.14 2.92
N GLU A 51 -6.99 -40.40 1.82
CA GLU A 51 -6.26 -40.74 0.59
C GLU A 51 -4.73 -40.67 0.80
N ILE A 52 -4.26 -39.65 1.51
CA ILE A 52 -2.84 -39.49 1.83
C ILE A 52 -2.37 -40.60 2.78
N MET A 53 -3.19 -40.97 3.76
CA MET A 53 -2.89 -42.08 4.67
C MET A 53 -2.82 -43.42 3.93
N ARG A 54 -3.65 -43.63 2.90
CA ARG A 54 -3.53 -44.80 2.02
C ARG A 54 -2.21 -44.81 1.27
N SER A 55 -1.81 -43.68 0.68
CA SER A 55 -0.53 -43.55 -0.03
C SER A 55 0.68 -43.78 0.90
N LEU A 56 0.59 -43.37 2.17
CA LEU A 56 1.61 -43.66 3.19
C LEU A 56 1.69 -45.15 3.55
N ALA A 57 0.54 -45.83 3.62
CA ALA A 57 0.50 -47.27 3.85
C ALA A 57 1.12 -48.04 2.68
N GLU A 58 0.75 -47.69 1.45
CA GLU A 58 1.31 -48.27 0.22
C GLU A 58 2.83 -48.06 0.13
N LEU A 59 3.32 -46.85 0.46
CA LEU A 59 4.76 -46.56 0.51
C LEU A 59 5.48 -47.41 1.56
N ARG A 60 4.86 -47.64 2.73
CA ARG A 60 5.40 -48.50 3.78
C ARG A 60 5.46 -49.96 3.33
N ASP A 61 4.42 -50.45 2.68
CA ASP A 61 4.36 -51.85 2.27
C ASP A 61 5.31 -52.12 1.10
N ARG A 62 5.43 -51.18 0.14
CA ARG A 62 6.44 -51.21 -0.92
C ARG A 62 7.87 -51.19 -0.39
N SER A 63 8.18 -50.30 0.57
CA SER A 63 9.53 -50.25 1.16
C SER A 63 9.91 -51.54 1.90
N LYS A 64 8.94 -52.22 2.53
CA LYS A 64 9.16 -53.56 3.10
C LYS A 64 9.42 -54.61 2.02
N ALA A 65 8.65 -54.59 0.93
CA ALA A 65 8.81 -55.52 -0.19
C ALA A 65 10.17 -55.35 -0.90
N ASP A 66 10.63 -54.11 -1.05
CA ASP A 66 11.93 -53.77 -1.64
C ASP A 66 13.11 -54.09 -0.70
N GLY A 67 12.88 -54.80 0.41
CA GLY A 67 13.90 -55.19 1.38
C GLY A 67 14.55 -54.01 2.11
N TRP A 68 13.97 -52.82 2.01
CA TRP A 68 14.51 -51.63 2.64
C TRP A 68 14.30 -51.71 4.15
N LYS A 69 15.36 -52.10 4.85
CA LYS A 69 15.52 -51.85 6.29
C LYS A 69 16.44 -50.64 6.41
N PRO A 70 16.01 -49.53 7.04
CA PRO A 70 16.92 -48.44 7.29
C PRO A 70 18.07 -49.00 8.13
N THR A 71 19.30 -48.93 7.61
CA THR A 71 20.48 -49.27 8.41
C THR A 71 20.47 -48.36 9.63
N THR A 72 20.81 -48.93 10.80
CA THR A 72 20.73 -48.23 12.09
C THR A 72 21.45 -46.88 12.06
N ASP A 73 22.51 -46.74 11.27
CA ASP A 73 23.29 -45.51 11.16
C ASP A 73 22.70 -44.49 10.18
N GLU A 74 22.05 -44.92 9.09
CA GLU A 74 21.36 -44.00 8.20
C GLU A 74 20.06 -43.48 8.84
N ALA A 75 19.35 -44.31 9.60
CA ALA A 75 18.25 -43.88 10.47
C ALA A 75 18.71 -42.90 11.57
N ARG A 76 19.87 -43.13 12.19
CA ARG A 76 20.45 -42.23 13.20
C ARG A 76 20.88 -40.90 12.57
N ARG A 77 21.52 -40.92 11.40
CA ARG A 77 21.96 -39.73 10.68
C ARG A 77 20.78 -38.88 10.25
N VAL A 78 19.77 -39.50 9.66
CA VAL A 78 18.51 -38.83 9.31
C VAL A 78 17.80 -38.27 10.56
N ARG A 79 17.78 -39.01 11.68
CA ARG A 79 17.23 -38.49 12.96
C ARG A 79 18.04 -37.34 13.57
N ARG A 80 19.34 -37.25 13.32
CA ARG A 80 20.23 -36.17 13.79
C ARG A 80 20.16 -34.93 12.90
N GLU A 81 20.08 -35.12 11.58
CA GLU A 81 20.03 -34.03 10.59
C GLU A 81 18.62 -33.44 10.42
N THR A 82 17.58 -34.15 10.87
CA THR A 82 16.22 -33.64 10.87
C THR A 82 15.90 -33.10 12.26
N PRO A 83 15.77 -31.77 12.44
CA PRO A 83 15.25 -31.25 13.69
C PRO A 83 13.91 -31.93 13.93
N ARG A 84 13.78 -32.64 15.06
CA ARG A 84 12.46 -32.89 15.63
C ARG A 84 11.94 -31.53 16.03
N THR A 85 11.34 -30.79 15.09
CA THR A 85 10.57 -29.60 15.45
C THR A 85 9.51 -30.13 16.41
N PRO A 86 9.55 -29.76 17.70
CA PRO A 86 8.59 -30.30 18.66
C PRO A 86 7.19 -29.96 18.15
N PRO A 87 6.18 -30.85 18.31
CA PRO A 87 4.80 -30.57 17.93
C PRO A 87 4.34 -29.19 18.44
N VAL A 88 4.79 -28.83 19.64
CA VAL A 88 4.54 -27.54 20.30
C VAL A 88 5.00 -26.32 19.48
N VAL A 89 6.13 -26.39 18.77
CA VAL A 89 6.62 -25.26 17.95
C VAL A 89 5.78 -25.12 16.68
N LEU A 90 5.42 -26.24 16.05
CA LEU A 90 4.54 -26.24 14.88
C LEU A 90 3.10 -25.83 15.25
N GLU A 91 2.61 -26.25 16.41
CA GLU A 91 1.32 -25.83 16.97
C GLU A 91 1.33 -24.35 17.32
N ARG A 92 2.42 -23.83 17.88
CA ARG A 92 2.57 -22.39 18.17
C ARG A 92 2.65 -21.55 16.89
N GLU A 93 3.37 -22.01 15.87
CA GLU A 93 3.40 -21.36 14.57
C GLU A 93 2.05 -21.43 13.85
N ALA A 94 1.34 -22.56 13.94
CA ALA A 94 0.00 -22.71 13.39
C ALA A 94 -1.01 -21.81 14.12
N ALA A 95 -0.96 -21.77 15.45
CA ALA A 95 -1.79 -20.88 16.26
C ALA A 95 -1.50 -19.40 15.95
N GLN A 96 -0.24 -19.02 15.78
CA GLN A 96 0.13 -17.66 15.36
C GLN A 96 -0.37 -17.32 13.96
N ARG A 97 -0.40 -18.28 13.04
CA ARG A 97 -0.97 -18.08 11.69
C ARG A 97 -2.49 -17.95 11.74
N VAL A 98 -3.17 -18.79 12.50
CA VAL A 98 -4.62 -18.70 12.72
C VAL A 98 -4.97 -17.36 13.37
N GLU A 99 -4.27 -16.96 14.42
CA GLU A 99 -4.49 -15.66 15.08
C GLU A 99 -4.22 -14.48 14.12
N HIS A 100 -3.17 -14.58 13.28
CA HIS A 100 -2.87 -13.57 12.28
C HIS A 100 -3.94 -13.50 11.17
N ASP A 101 -4.46 -14.64 10.72
CA ASP A 101 -5.49 -14.72 9.70
C ASP A 101 -6.86 -14.29 10.26
N GLU A 102 -7.17 -14.62 11.52
CA GLU A 102 -8.36 -14.13 12.23
C GLU A 102 -8.31 -12.60 12.42
N ARG A 103 -7.14 -12.04 12.79
CA ARG A 103 -6.96 -10.58 12.87
C ARG A 103 -7.16 -9.89 11.52
N ARG A 104 -6.85 -10.56 10.40
CA ARG A 104 -7.11 -10.05 9.05
C ARG A 104 -8.58 -10.15 8.62
N GLN A 105 -9.31 -11.11 9.16
CA GLN A 105 -10.74 -11.30 8.87
C GLN A 105 -11.66 -10.48 9.77
N ARG A 106 -11.15 -9.94 10.89
CA ARG A 106 -11.95 -9.04 11.72
C ARG A 106 -12.30 -7.77 10.92
N PRO A 107 -13.59 -7.39 10.86
CA PRO A 107 -13.98 -6.13 10.27
C PRO A 107 -13.24 -4.99 10.97
N LEU A 108 -12.65 -4.10 10.18
CA LEU A 108 -12.04 -2.89 10.71
C LEU A 108 -13.09 -2.10 11.48
N ASP A 109 -12.71 -1.59 12.64
CA ASP A 109 -13.48 -0.57 13.36
C ASP A 109 -13.89 0.55 12.38
N PRO A 110 -15.18 0.92 12.29
CA PRO A 110 -15.67 1.89 11.32
C PRO A 110 -14.92 3.23 11.39
N GLU A 111 -14.54 3.70 12.57
CA GLU A 111 -13.77 4.94 12.71
C GLU A 111 -12.36 4.81 12.13
N LYS A 112 -11.74 3.65 12.31
CA LYS A 112 -10.43 3.33 11.73
C LYS A 112 -10.52 3.21 10.21
N ALA A 113 -11.57 2.57 9.68
CA ALA A 113 -11.81 2.48 8.25
C ALA A 113 -12.00 3.87 7.61
N ALA A 114 -12.81 4.74 8.23
CA ALA A 114 -13.02 6.10 7.77
C ALA A 114 -11.72 6.92 7.75
N ARG A 115 -10.91 6.84 8.82
CA ARG A 115 -9.59 7.51 8.88
C ARG A 115 -8.63 7.01 7.80
N ASN A 116 -8.59 5.70 7.55
CA ASN A 116 -7.76 5.12 6.50
C ASN A 116 -8.19 5.62 5.12
N LEU A 117 -9.50 5.67 4.86
CA LEU A 117 -10.05 6.19 3.60
C LEU A 117 -9.66 7.65 3.37
N ILE A 118 -9.84 8.51 4.38
CA ILE A 118 -9.48 9.94 4.29
C ILE A 118 -7.99 10.11 3.95
N ARG A 119 -7.11 9.39 4.65
CA ARG A 119 -5.66 9.46 4.40
C ARG A 119 -5.27 8.93 3.02
N TRP A 120 -5.93 7.88 2.56
CA TRP A 120 -5.65 7.30 1.25
C TRP A 120 -6.11 8.20 0.10
N ARG A 121 -7.25 8.89 0.27
CA ARG A 121 -7.71 9.94 -0.65
C ARG A 121 -6.72 11.11 -0.67
N ALA A 122 -6.34 11.61 0.50
CA ALA A 122 -5.36 12.69 0.64
C ALA A 122 -4.03 12.35 -0.05
N GLU A 123 -3.56 11.11 0.06
CA GLU A 123 -2.35 10.64 -0.63
C GLU A 123 -2.48 10.76 -2.14
N ALA A 124 -3.54 10.17 -2.72
CA ALA A 124 -3.76 10.21 -4.16
C ALA A 124 -3.88 11.65 -4.70
N VAL A 125 -4.49 12.54 -3.91
CA VAL A 125 -4.56 13.98 -4.22
C VAL A 125 -3.17 14.63 -4.23
N CYS A 126 -2.35 14.36 -3.22
CA CYS A 126 -0.99 14.89 -3.15
C CYS A 126 -0.14 14.41 -4.33
N GLU A 127 -0.19 13.13 -4.68
CA GLU A 127 0.52 12.58 -5.84
C GLU A 127 0.08 13.25 -7.15
N ALA A 128 -1.23 13.48 -7.31
CA ALA A 128 -1.76 14.14 -8.50
C ALA A 128 -1.30 15.60 -8.60
N LEU A 129 -1.33 16.35 -7.49
CA LEU A 129 -0.89 17.75 -7.43
C LEU A 129 0.63 17.89 -7.59
N TRP A 130 1.42 16.95 -7.06
CA TRP A 130 2.85 16.84 -7.35
C TRP A 130 3.06 16.65 -8.86
N GLY A 131 2.27 15.77 -9.48
CA GLY A 131 2.30 15.55 -10.93
C GLY A 131 2.02 16.81 -11.74
N VAL A 132 1.08 17.64 -11.28
CA VAL A 132 0.79 18.96 -11.88
C VAL A 132 1.97 19.92 -11.73
N ALA A 133 2.58 20.00 -10.55
CA ALA A 133 3.72 20.87 -10.30
C ALA A 133 4.94 20.51 -11.16
N TRP A 134 5.08 19.22 -11.51
CA TRP A 134 6.15 18.69 -12.36
C TRP A 134 5.77 18.57 -13.85
N GLY A 135 4.59 19.05 -14.25
CA GLY A 135 4.14 19.03 -15.65
C GLY A 135 3.84 17.63 -16.22
N THR A 136 3.73 16.61 -15.36
CA THR A 136 3.32 15.26 -15.76
C THR A 136 1.80 15.07 -15.75
N ARG A 137 1.08 16.06 -15.22
CA ARG A 137 -0.37 16.20 -15.27
C ARG A 137 -0.73 17.66 -15.54
N GLU A 138 -1.91 17.87 -16.08
CA GLU A 138 -2.44 19.19 -16.34
C GLU A 138 -3.81 19.35 -15.72
N TRP A 139 -4.18 20.60 -15.47
CA TRP A 139 -5.54 20.94 -15.10
C TRP A 139 -6.46 20.79 -16.32
N GLU A 140 -7.56 20.07 -16.16
CA GLU A 140 -8.58 19.92 -17.18
C GLU A 140 -9.44 21.18 -17.27
N HIS A 141 -9.63 21.71 -18.47
CA HIS A 141 -10.58 22.79 -18.72
C HIS A 141 -12.02 22.27 -18.59
N ILE A 142 -12.84 22.98 -17.82
CA ILE A 142 -14.28 22.72 -17.77
C ILE A 142 -14.90 23.48 -18.94
N PRO A 143 -15.58 22.79 -19.88
CA PRO A 143 -16.25 23.46 -20.98
C PRO A 143 -17.47 24.23 -20.44
N THR A 144 -17.24 25.47 -20.03
CA THR A 144 -18.30 26.44 -19.76
C THR A 144 -18.60 27.22 -21.02
N ARG A 145 -19.88 27.56 -21.26
CA ARG A 145 -20.19 28.62 -22.23
C ARG A 145 -19.36 29.86 -21.84
N PRO A 146 -18.68 30.52 -22.78
CA PRO A 146 -17.82 31.65 -22.45
C PRO A 146 -18.65 32.72 -21.77
N ILE A 147 -18.40 32.92 -20.47
CA ILE A 147 -18.88 34.11 -19.77
C ILE A 147 -17.84 35.17 -20.10
N THR A 148 -18.14 36.05 -21.04
CA THR A 148 -17.35 37.26 -21.29
C THR A 148 -17.43 38.15 -20.05
N ALA A 149 -16.52 37.94 -19.10
CA ALA A 149 -16.26 38.88 -18.02
C ALA A 149 -15.34 39.96 -18.58
N ASN A 150 -15.92 41.11 -18.97
CA ASN A 150 -15.15 42.28 -19.36
C ASN A 150 -14.51 42.87 -18.10
N VAL A 151 -13.23 42.58 -17.86
CA VAL A 151 -12.43 43.28 -16.86
C VAL A 151 -11.97 44.59 -17.46
N TYR A 152 -12.60 45.70 -17.06
CA TYR A 152 -12.15 47.04 -17.40
C TYR A 152 -10.94 47.39 -16.54
N VAL A 153 -9.75 47.39 -17.14
CA VAL A 153 -8.54 47.95 -16.52
C VAL A 153 -8.52 49.45 -16.83
N SER A 154 -8.31 50.30 -15.83
CA SER A 154 -8.40 51.77 -15.91
C SER A 154 -7.38 52.44 -16.85
N ASP A 155 -6.46 51.69 -17.45
CA ASP A 155 -5.30 52.22 -18.20
C ASP A 155 -5.27 51.84 -19.71
N GLY A 156 -6.42 51.45 -20.30
CA GLY A 156 -6.53 51.35 -21.76
C GLY A 156 -5.83 50.15 -22.42
N GLN A 157 -5.20 49.25 -21.65
CA GLN A 157 -4.77 47.94 -22.14
C GLN A 157 -5.73 46.85 -21.66
N THR A 158 -6.59 46.38 -22.56
CA THR A 158 -7.48 45.24 -22.29
C THR A 158 -6.72 43.94 -22.53
N THR A 159 -6.09 43.39 -21.50
CA THR A 159 -5.66 41.98 -21.53
C THR A 159 -6.78 41.13 -20.95
N ALA A 160 -7.75 40.77 -21.77
CA ALA A 160 -8.81 39.84 -21.37
C ALA A 160 -8.21 38.43 -21.24
N SER A 161 -7.68 38.08 -20.07
CA SER A 161 -7.38 36.68 -19.74
C SER A 161 -8.67 36.02 -19.26
N VAL A 162 -9.37 35.35 -20.16
CA VAL A 162 -10.51 34.49 -19.81
C VAL A 162 -9.95 33.30 -19.01
N GLN A 163 -9.99 33.37 -17.68
CA GLN A 163 -9.72 32.21 -16.84
C GLN A 163 -10.93 31.29 -16.91
N THR A 164 -10.90 30.33 -17.84
CA THR A 164 -11.87 29.25 -17.85
C THR A 164 -11.71 28.42 -16.57
N PRO A 165 -12.79 28.02 -15.90
CA PRO A 165 -12.69 27.18 -14.72
C PRO A 165 -12.01 25.85 -15.07
N GLN A 166 -11.15 25.39 -14.16
CA GLN A 166 -10.36 24.18 -14.35
C GLN A 166 -10.52 23.23 -13.17
N ARG A 167 -10.33 21.94 -13.43
CA ARG A 167 -10.39 20.87 -12.42
C ARG A 167 -9.30 19.83 -12.62
N LEU A 168 -9.09 19.00 -11.62
CA LEU A 168 -8.21 17.84 -11.68
C LEU A 168 -9.00 16.60 -11.30
N THR A 169 -9.05 15.61 -12.18
CA THR A 169 -9.60 14.29 -11.86
C THR A 169 -8.50 13.40 -11.27
N VAL A 170 -8.71 12.90 -10.06
CA VAL A 170 -7.74 12.08 -9.33
C VAL A 170 -8.27 10.67 -9.19
N ARG A 171 -7.56 9.69 -9.74
CA ARG A 171 -7.87 8.27 -9.52
C ARG A 171 -7.29 7.82 -8.18
N VAL A 172 -8.15 7.37 -7.27
CA VAL A 172 -7.77 6.73 -6.01
C VAL A 172 -7.68 5.23 -6.26
N PRO A 173 -6.49 4.62 -6.15
CA PRO A 173 -6.36 3.17 -6.31
C PRO A 173 -7.10 2.44 -5.18
N GLY A 174 -7.71 1.30 -5.50
CA GLY A 174 -8.34 0.45 -4.50
C GLY A 174 -7.30 -0.13 -3.54
N LEU A 175 -7.66 -0.21 -2.26
CA LEU A 175 -6.85 -0.81 -1.20
C LEU A 175 -7.63 -1.96 -0.56
N HIS A 176 -7.68 -3.08 -1.27
CA HIS A 176 -8.50 -4.25 -0.91
C HIS A 176 -8.19 -4.80 0.49
N GLN A 177 -6.96 -4.64 0.99
CA GLN A 177 -6.59 -5.09 2.34
C GLN A 177 -7.35 -4.33 3.44
N LEU A 178 -7.86 -3.14 3.13
CA LEU A 178 -8.65 -2.29 4.04
C LEU A 178 -10.12 -2.17 3.61
N GLY A 179 -10.55 -2.93 2.59
CA GLY A 179 -11.90 -2.80 2.03
C GLY A 179 -12.17 -1.46 1.33
N ILE A 180 -11.13 -0.73 0.91
CA ILE A 180 -11.30 0.53 0.18
C ILE A 180 -11.38 0.21 -1.31
N GLU A 181 -12.49 0.57 -1.94
CA GLU A 181 -12.69 0.40 -3.38
C GLU A 181 -12.03 1.52 -4.18
N ALA A 182 -11.64 1.22 -5.41
CA ALA A 182 -11.11 2.23 -6.33
C ALA A 182 -12.21 3.21 -6.72
N HIS A 183 -11.90 4.50 -6.78
CA HIS A 183 -12.85 5.54 -7.16
C HIS A 183 -12.12 6.77 -7.68
N HIS A 184 -12.88 7.76 -8.14
CA HIS A 184 -12.33 9.03 -8.63
C HIS A 184 -12.73 10.17 -7.70
N LEU A 185 -11.82 11.12 -7.56
CA LEU A 185 -12.05 12.39 -6.89
C LEU A 185 -11.91 13.53 -7.90
N ARG A 186 -12.49 14.68 -7.58
CA ARG A 186 -12.36 15.92 -8.33
C ARG A 186 -11.93 17.04 -7.41
N ILE A 187 -11.02 17.87 -7.88
CA ILE A 187 -10.58 19.10 -7.20
C ILE A 187 -10.71 20.25 -8.19
N TYR A 188 -11.27 21.38 -7.77
CA TYR A 188 -11.31 22.58 -8.59
C TYR A 188 -10.07 23.45 -8.35
N ARG A 189 -9.52 24.00 -9.43
CA ARG A 189 -8.29 24.81 -9.35
C ARG A 189 -8.47 26.03 -8.44
N ALA A 190 -9.64 26.69 -8.52
CA ALA A 190 -9.94 27.87 -7.73
C ALA A 190 -9.89 27.60 -6.21
N GLU A 191 -10.43 26.46 -5.77
CA GLU A 191 -10.42 26.06 -4.34
C GLU A 191 -9.01 25.70 -3.87
N TYR A 192 -8.25 25.01 -4.72
CA TYR A 192 -6.84 24.73 -4.47
C TYR A 192 -6.02 26.02 -4.33
N ASP A 193 -6.16 26.95 -5.27
CA ASP A 193 -5.43 28.22 -5.26
C ASP A 193 -5.82 29.08 -4.03
N ALA A 194 -7.12 29.12 -3.68
CA ALA A 194 -7.59 29.81 -2.47
C ALA A 194 -7.04 29.18 -1.17
N LEU A 195 -6.94 27.84 -1.10
CA LEU A 195 -6.32 27.16 0.04
C LEU A 195 -4.83 27.51 0.14
N LEU A 196 -4.11 27.52 -0.98
CA LEU A 196 -2.69 27.90 -1.02
C LEU A 196 -2.47 29.36 -0.60
N GLU A 197 -3.38 30.27 -0.98
CA GLU A 197 -3.37 31.66 -0.54
C GLU A 197 -3.61 31.76 0.97
N GLY A 198 -4.57 30.99 1.49
CA GLY A 198 -4.82 30.87 2.94
C GLY A 198 -3.63 30.34 3.74
N TRP A 199 -2.71 29.60 3.11
CA TRP A 199 -1.44 29.20 3.73
C TRP A 199 -0.33 30.24 3.59
N GLY A 200 -0.43 31.15 2.62
CA GLY A 200 0.61 32.11 2.25
C GLY A 200 1.65 31.55 1.28
N VAL A 201 1.33 30.53 0.49
CA VAL A 201 2.26 29.91 -0.48
C VAL A 201 2.73 30.89 -1.58
N PRO A 202 1.87 31.73 -2.20
CA PRO A 202 2.32 32.72 -3.18
C PRO A 202 3.35 33.70 -2.61
N GLN A 203 3.12 34.16 -1.38
CA GLN A 203 4.02 35.06 -0.66
C GLN A 203 5.33 34.34 -0.31
N GLN A 204 5.27 33.10 0.19
CA GLN A 204 6.45 32.27 0.46
C GLN A 204 7.33 32.10 -0.79
N ARG A 205 6.74 31.80 -1.95
CA ARG A 205 7.46 31.68 -3.22
C ARG A 205 8.14 32.99 -3.63
N SER A 206 7.42 34.10 -3.47
CA SER A 206 7.95 35.44 -3.77
C SER A 206 9.14 35.79 -2.86
N LEU A 207 9.04 35.48 -1.57
CA LEU A 207 10.11 35.64 -0.59
C LEU A 207 11.32 34.76 -0.91
N GLN A 208 11.09 33.51 -1.31
CA GLN A 208 12.16 32.58 -1.70
C GLN A 208 12.89 33.09 -2.96
N ALA A 209 12.14 33.58 -3.96
CA ALA A 209 12.72 34.16 -5.16
C ALA A 209 13.54 35.43 -4.86
N ALA A 210 13.06 36.30 -3.96
CA ALA A 210 13.80 37.47 -3.50
C ALA A 210 15.07 37.08 -2.75
N ARG A 211 15.00 36.07 -1.86
CA ARG A 211 16.15 35.53 -1.15
C ARG A 211 17.25 35.05 -2.11
N LEU A 212 16.88 34.26 -3.12
CA LEU A 212 17.83 33.76 -4.14
C LEU A 212 18.50 34.90 -4.91
N LYS A 213 17.80 36.01 -5.18
CA LYS A 213 18.38 37.20 -5.83
C LYS A 213 19.37 37.97 -4.94
N LEU A 214 19.27 37.81 -3.61
CA LEU A 214 20.14 38.48 -2.63
C LEU A 214 21.37 37.62 -2.24
N ASN A 215 21.69 36.59 -3.04
CA ASN A 215 22.87 35.72 -2.91
C ASN A 215 23.06 35.10 -1.50
N ASP A 216 21.97 34.73 -0.82
CA ASP A 216 21.99 34.05 0.49
C ASP A 216 22.88 34.72 1.54
N SER A 217 22.95 36.05 1.55
CA SER A 217 23.61 36.77 2.64
C SER A 217 22.89 36.52 3.98
N LYS A 218 23.64 36.52 5.10
CA LYS A 218 23.06 36.38 6.45
C LYS A 218 21.94 37.39 6.74
N ALA A 219 22.05 38.60 6.17
CA ALA A 219 21.01 39.62 6.24
C ALA A 219 19.74 39.20 5.48
N ALA A 220 19.89 38.66 4.26
CA ALA A 220 18.78 38.10 3.49
C ALA A 220 18.11 36.92 4.19
N GLU A 221 18.87 36.03 4.84
CA GLU A 221 18.30 34.93 5.64
C GLU A 221 17.50 35.45 6.83
N THR A 222 18.00 36.48 7.52
CA THR A 222 17.32 37.08 8.66
C THR A 222 16.00 37.76 8.25
N LEU A 223 16.02 38.51 7.13
CA LEU A 223 14.83 39.13 6.56
C LEU A 223 13.83 38.09 6.06
N TYR A 224 14.31 37.03 5.40
CA TYR A 224 13.48 35.92 4.95
C TYR A 224 12.80 35.22 6.12
N ALA A 225 13.53 34.89 7.18
CA ALA A 225 12.96 34.29 8.38
C ALA A 225 11.93 35.20 9.08
N ALA A 226 12.17 36.52 9.11
CA ALA A 226 11.21 37.47 9.64
C ALA A 226 9.93 37.54 8.79
N ALA A 227 10.06 37.61 7.47
CA ALA A 227 8.93 37.67 6.54
C ALA A 227 8.14 36.35 6.53
N LEU A 228 8.80 35.20 6.61
CA LEU A 228 8.11 33.91 6.75
C LEU A 228 7.20 33.87 7.98
N ARG A 229 7.66 34.40 9.13
CA ARG A 229 6.83 34.44 10.35
C ARG A 229 5.57 35.30 10.22
N SER A 230 5.51 36.21 9.24
CA SER A 230 4.30 37.01 8.96
C SER A 230 3.29 36.32 8.04
N LEU A 231 3.61 35.14 7.50
CA LEU A 231 2.66 34.38 6.69
C LEU A 231 1.50 33.87 7.57
N PRO A 232 0.30 33.66 6.99
CA PRO A 232 -0.83 33.12 7.74
C PRO A 232 -0.54 31.74 8.35
N GLN A 233 0.06 30.82 7.58
CA GLN A 233 0.39 29.46 8.02
C GLN A 233 1.77 29.03 7.48
N PRO A 234 2.87 29.58 8.03
CA PRO A 234 4.20 29.39 7.48
C PRO A 234 4.65 27.93 7.45
N GLU A 235 4.29 27.15 8.47
CA GLU A 235 4.67 25.74 8.55
C GLU A 235 4.03 24.91 7.41
N LEU A 236 2.76 25.17 7.09
CA LEU A 236 2.07 24.50 5.98
C LEU A 236 2.63 24.92 4.63
N ALA A 237 2.86 26.23 4.45
CA ALA A 237 3.43 26.76 3.21
C ALA A 237 4.82 26.18 2.91
N LEU A 238 5.70 26.12 3.92
CA LEU A 238 7.02 25.53 3.79
C LEU A 238 6.95 24.03 3.55
N ALA A 239 6.17 23.28 4.34
CA ALA A 239 6.05 21.84 4.17
C ALA A 239 5.52 21.45 2.78
N TRP A 240 4.57 22.22 2.24
CA TRP A 240 4.05 22.01 0.90
C TRP A 240 5.08 22.38 -0.18
N ALA A 241 5.79 23.50 -0.03
CA ALA A 241 6.86 23.89 -0.95
C ALA A 241 8.00 22.86 -0.99
N ASP A 242 8.42 22.35 0.17
CA ASP A 242 9.43 21.29 0.30
C ASP A 242 8.97 19.99 -0.37
N TYR A 243 7.69 19.63 -0.22
CA TYR A 243 7.13 18.45 -0.87
C TYR A 243 7.14 18.57 -2.40
N LEU A 244 6.70 19.70 -2.94
CA LEU A 244 6.64 19.92 -4.40
C LEU A 244 8.02 20.09 -5.03
N SER A 245 9.00 20.66 -4.32
CA SER A 245 10.36 20.84 -4.81
C SER A 245 11.20 19.55 -4.78
N GLY A 246 10.74 18.51 -4.09
CA GLY A 246 11.41 17.21 -4.05
C GLY A 246 11.55 16.58 -5.44
N SER A 247 12.77 16.19 -5.80
CA SER A 247 13.11 15.59 -7.11
C SER A 247 12.49 14.22 -7.38
N ARG A 248 11.88 13.61 -6.35
CA ARG A 248 11.19 12.33 -6.44
C ARG A 248 9.88 12.42 -5.70
N LEU A 249 8.82 11.90 -6.33
CA LEU A 249 7.57 11.64 -5.65
C LEU A 249 7.84 10.68 -4.48
N GLY A 250 7.47 11.09 -3.27
CA GLY A 250 7.54 10.22 -2.12
C GLY A 250 6.24 10.33 -1.32
N ALA A 251 5.76 9.21 -0.80
CA ALA A 251 4.45 9.18 -0.19
C ALA A 251 4.33 10.10 1.04
N VAL A 252 3.17 10.74 1.22
CA VAL A 252 2.81 11.42 2.47
C VAL A 252 2.25 10.40 3.46
N PHE A 253 1.38 9.52 2.99
CA PHE A 253 0.82 8.41 3.73
C PHE A 253 1.21 7.06 3.12
N GLN A 254 1.48 6.08 3.97
CA GLN A 254 1.86 4.73 3.57
C GLN A 254 0.98 3.70 4.28
N LEU A 255 0.64 2.62 3.56
CA LEU A 255 0.01 1.45 4.16
C LEU A 255 1.01 0.73 5.07
N ASP A 256 0.65 0.55 6.33
CA ASP A 256 1.27 -0.38 7.26
C ASP A 256 0.50 -1.72 7.21
N PRO A 257 0.99 -2.73 6.47
CA PRO A 257 0.28 -3.99 6.28
C PRO A 257 0.22 -4.83 7.57
N ARG A 258 1.07 -4.54 8.57
CA ARG A 258 1.05 -5.25 9.85
C ARG A 258 -0.08 -4.75 10.75
N ARG A 259 -0.40 -3.46 10.65
CA ARG A 259 -1.45 -2.82 11.46
C ARG A 259 -2.78 -2.67 10.73
N GLY A 260 -2.80 -2.87 9.41
CA GLY A 260 -3.98 -2.61 8.59
C GLY A 260 -4.36 -1.12 8.65
N GLU A 261 -3.37 -0.24 8.54
CA GLU A 261 -3.55 1.21 8.72
C GLU A 261 -2.80 2.00 7.67
N VAL A 262 -3.40 3.10 7.24
CA VAL A 262 -2.71 4.13 6.46
C VAL A 262 -2.13 5.14 7.46
N ARG A 263 -0.82 5.31 7.47
CA ARG A 263 -0.09 6.15 8.44
C ARG A 263 0.77 7.18 7.73
N LEU A 264 1.16 8.25 8.43
CA LEU A 264 2.15 9.20 7.94
C LEU A 264 3.45 8.43 7.61
N ALA A 265 3.95 8.61 6.40
CA ALA A 265 5.19 7.97 5.95
C ALA A 265 6.38 8.43 6.80
N ALA A 266 7.41 7.60 6.89
CA ALA A 266 8.59 7.91 7.69
C ALA A 266 9.24 9.22 7.20
N ARG A 267 9.73 10.03 8.14
CA ARG A 267 10.41 11.32 7.88
C ARG A 267 9.53 12.40 7.23
N ARG A 268 8.20 12.24 7.24
CA ARG A 268 7.28 13.32 6.85
C ARG A 268 6.89 14.15 8.07
N SER A 269 6.76 15.46 7.86
CA SER A 269 6.38 16.39 8.93
C SER A 269 4.88 16.31 9.23
N THR A 270 4.50 16.72 10.44
CA THR A 270 3.09 16.87 10.83
C THR A 270 2.39 17.97 10.04
N ALA A 271 3.11 19.02 9.65
CA ALA A 271 2.62 20.07 8.76
C ALA A 271 2.26 19.50 7.37
N LEU A 272 3.11 18.66 6.78
CA LEU A 272 2.79 18.03 5.48
C LEU A 272 1.58 17.09 5.58
N ARG A 273 1.46 16.36 6.70
CA ARG A 273 0.26 15.56 7.00
C ARG A 273 -0.99 16.43 6.97
N GLU A 274 -0.94 17.59 7.61
CA GLU A 274 -2.06 18.53 7.67
C GLU A 274 -2.38 19.13 6.30
N CYS A 275 -1.39 19.57 5.53
CA CYS A 275 -1.57 19.98 4.13
C CYS A 275 -2.32 18.92 3.34
N ALA A 276 -1.86 17.67 3.40
CA ALA A 276 -2.46 16.57 2.66
C ALA A 276 -3.92 16.32 3.06
N LEU A 277 -4.24 16.40 4.36
CA LEU A 277 -5.62 16.24 4.83
C LEU A 277 -6.53 17.38 4.40
N GLN A 278 -6.05 18.63 4.46
CA GLN A 278 -6.82 19.80 3.97
C GLN A 278 -7.06 19.71 2.46
N LEU A 279 -6.04 19.34 1.67
CA LEU A 279 -6.17 19.12 0.22
C LEU A 279 -7.12 17.96 -0.11
N GLY A 280 -7.03 16.86 0.64
CA GLY A 280 -7.97 15.75 0.51
C GLY A 280 -9.41 16.14 0.88
N GLY A 281 -9.58 17.12 1.77
CA GLY A 281 -10.87 17.69 2.14
C GLY A 281 -11.54 18.54 1.06
N LEU A 282 -10.76 19.10 0.11
CA LEU A 282 -11.31 19.79 -1.07
C LEU A 282 -11.91 18.81 -2.10
N ALA A 283 -11.57 17.52 -2.01
CA ALA A 283 -11.82 16.59 -3.08
C ALA A 283 -13.25 16.01 -3.03
N GLU A 284 -14.02 16.25 -4.09
CA GLU A 284 -15.37 15.69 -4.25
C GLU A 284 -15.31 14.28 -4.85
N VAL A 285 -16.09 13.35 -4.29
CA VAL A 285 -16.19 11.98 -4.83
C VAL A 285 -17.01 12.00 -6.11
N CYS A 286 -16.43 11.52 -7.21
CA CYS A 286 -17.16 11.36 -8.46
C CYS A 286 -17.94 10.05 -8.48
N PRO A 287 -19.16 10.03 -9.05
CA PRO A 287 -19.85 8.76 -9.33
C PRO A 287 -19.01 7.92 -10.32
N PRO A 288 -19.14 6.59 -10.28
CA PRO A 288 -18.50 5.72 -11.26
C PRO A 288 -18.97 6.12 -12.66
N VAL A 289 -18.02 6.28 -13.59
CA VAL A 289 -18.33 6.49 -15.01
C VAL A 289 -18.86 5.14 -15.52
N THR A 290 -20.17 5.05 -15.71
CA THR A 290 -20.86 3.90 -16.33
C THR A 290 -20.62 3.87 -17.84
#